data_AF-A0AAJ8LFB3-F1
#
_entry.id   AF-A0AAJ8LFB3-F1
#
_cell.length_a   1.000
_cell.length_b   1.000
_cell.length_c   1.000
_cell.angle_alpha   90.00
_cell.angle_beta   90.00
_cell.angle_gamma   90.00
#
_symmetry.space_group_name_H-M   'P 1'
#
loop_
_entity.id
_entity.type
_entity.pdbx_description
1 polymer ?
#
loop_
_entity_poly.entity_id
_entity_poly.type
_entity_poly.pdbx_seq_one_letter_code
_entity_poly.pdbx_strand_id
1 'polypeptide(L)' 'MGHMFIINAPYLFSTVWSLIKPWLDEATVRKIHILGKGYKTELLQYIPQENLPSDLGGTCNCKGGCSLSDAGPWNPQA' A
#
# COMPACT_ATOMS: atom_id res chain seq x y z
N MET A 1 5.00 12.39 4.95
CA MET A 1 4.49 11.19 4.24
C MET A 1 5.68 10.36 3.75
N GLY A 2 5.67 9.05 4.01
CA GLY A 2 6.73 8.09 3.62
C GLY A 2 6.49 7.55 2.21
N HIS A 3 5.55 6.61 2.07
CA HIS A 3 5.07 6.07 0.80
C HIS A 3 3.54 5.97 0.80
N MET A 4 2.93 6.08 -0.38
CA MET A 4 1.50 5.94 -0.59
C MET A 4 1.26 5.01 -1.78
N PHE A 5 0.49 3.95 -1.57
CA PHE A 5 0.21 2.95 -2.60
C PHE A 5 -1.29 2.94 -2.93
N ILE A 6 -1.61 3.06 -4.22
CA ILE A 6 -2.96 2.89 -4.75
C ILE A 6 -2.95 1.60 -5.56
N ILE A 7 -3.58 0.55 -5.05
CA ILE A 7 -3.58 -0.80 -5.63
C ILE A 7 -4.89 -1.09 -6.37
N ASN A 8 -4.88 -2.10 -7.25
CA ASN A 8 -6.01 -2.42 -8.12
C ASN A 8 -6.49 -1.23 -8.97
N ALA A 9 -5.58 -0.30 -9.29
CA ALA A 9 -5.92 0.90 -10.02
C ALA A 9 -6.27 0.55 -11.48
N PRO A 10 -7.44 0.97 -11.99
CA PRO A 10 -7.78 0.81 -13.40
C PRO A 10 -6.90 1.72 -14.26
N TYR A 11 -6.74 1.38 -15.54
CA TYR A 11 -5.91 2.16 -16.48
C TYR A 11 -6.28 3.65 -16.53
N LEU A 12 -7.58 3.96 -16.42
CA LEU A 12 -8.08 5.34 -16.35
C LEU A 12 -7.43 6.16 -15.22
N PHE A 13 -7.12 5.54 -14.09
CA PHE A 13 -6.51 6.22 -12.94
C PHE A 13 -5.13 6.78 -13.28
N SER A 14 -4.35 6.11 -14.15
CA SER A 14 -3.05 6.61 -14.60
C SER A 14 -3.17 7.88 -15.47
N THR A 15 -4.29 7.99 -16.20
CA THR A 15 -4.60 9.19 -17.01
C THR A 15 -4.93 10.36 -16.10
N VAL A 16 -5.85 10.16 -15.14
CA VAL A 16 -6.21 11.18 -14.15
C VAL A 16 -4.99 11.62 -13.34
N TRP A 17 -4.15 10.67 -12.93
CA TRP A 17 -2.92 10.97 -12.19
C TRP A 17 -1.98 11.90 -12.96
N SER A 18 -1.83 11.70 -14.27
CA SER A 18 -0.98 12.56 -15.11
C SER A 18 -1.48 14.00 -15.20
N LEU A 19 -2.78 14.24 -15.01
CA LEU A 19 -3.37 15.58 -14.94
C LEU A 19 -3.16 16.24 -13.57
N ILE A 20 -3.07 15.45 -12.49
CA ILE A 20 -2.92 15.93 -11.11
C ILE A 20 -1.45 16.20 -10.75
N LYS A 21 -0.52 15.39 -11.27
CA LYS A 21 0.93 15.51 -10.99
C LYS A 21 1.48 16.94 -11.03
N PRO A 22 1.14 17.81 -12.00
CA PRO A 22 1.69 19.17 -12.08
C PRO A 22 1.31 20.08 -10.91
N TRP A 23 0.29 19.72 -10.14
CA TRP A 23 -0.17 20.48 -8.97
C TRP A 23 0.45 20.00 -7.65
N LEU A 24 1.23 18.91 -7.69
CA LEU A 24 1.86 18.33 -6.52
C LEU A 24 3.36 18.56 -6.56
N ASP A 25 3.97 18.70 -5.39
CA ASP A 25 5.43 18.80 -5.28
C ASP A 25 6.09 17.46 -5.69
N GLU A 26 7.29 17.56 -6.26
CA GLU A 26 8.02 16.40 -6.77
C GLU A 26 8.36 15.38 -5.66
N ALA A 27 8.58 15.83 -4.43
CA ALA A 27 8.85 14.92 -3.31
C ALA A 27 7.61 14.11 -2.92
N THR A 28 6.40 14.64 -3.06
CA THR A 28 5.14 13.91 -2.92
C THR A 28 4.89 12.98 -4.10
N VAL A 29 5.09 13.45 -5.34
CA VAL A 29 4.91 12.61 -6.54
C VAL A 29 5.81 11.36 -6.50
N ARG A 30 7.06 11.50 -6.05
CA ARG A 30 8.01 10.36 -5.92
C ARG A 30 7.60 9.31 -4.89
N LYS A 31 6.69 9.64 -3.97
CA LYS A 31 6.24 8.75 -2.90
C LYS A 31 4.93 8.02 -3.22
N ILE A 32 4.28 8.40 -4.33
CA ILE A 32 2.98 7.89 -4.74
C ILE A 32 3.16 6.83 -5.81
N HIS A 33 2.70 5.63 -5.51
CA HIS A 33 2.79 4.44 -6.34
C HIS A 33 1.39 4.00 -6.76
N ILE A 34 1.12 3.98 -8.07
CA ILE A 34 -0.17 3.53 -8.61
C ILE A 34 0.06 2.20 -9.29
N LEU A 35 -0.55 1.15 -8.72
CA LEU A 35 -0.30 -0.23 -9.05
C LEU A 35 -1.58 -0.88 -9.59
N GLY A 36 -1.44 -1.59 -10.71
CA GLY A 36 -2.51 -2.39 -11.31
C GLY A 36 -2.67 -3.75 -10.61
N LYS A 37 -2.91 -4.82 -11.37
CA LYS A 37 -3.13 -6.17 -10.82
C LYS A 37 -1.89 -6.82 -10.19
N GLY A 38 -0.68 -6.41 -10.60
CA GLY A 38 0.60 -6.94 -10.11
C GLY A 38 1.10 -6.34 -8.80
N TYR A 39 0.25 -5.63 -8.06
CA TYR A 39 0.66 -4.83 -6.89
C TYR A 39 1.32 -5.64 -5.78
N LYS A 40 1.00 -6.92 -5.63
CA LYS A 40 1.47 -7.77 -4.52
C LYS A 40 2.99 -7.85 -4.47
N THR A 41 3.64 -8.06 -5.63
CA THR A 41 5.11 -8.14 -5.72
C THR A 41 5.78 -6.83 -5.36
N GLU A 42 5.17 -5.70 -5.73
CA GLU A 42 5.70 -4.38 -5.42
C GLU A 42 5.58 -4.07 -3.92
N LEU A 43 4.44 -4.38 -3.30
CA LEU A 43 4.25 -4.17 -1.86
C LEU A 43 5.29 -4.92 -1.02
N LEU A 44 5.65 -6.14 -1.43
CA LEU A 44 6.63 -6.97 -0.73
C LEU A 44 8.07 -6.42 -0.78
N GLN A 45 8.37 -5.46 -1.67
CA GLN A 45 9.66 -4.75 -1.65
C GLN A 45 9.76 -3.75 -0.50
N TYR A 46 8.62 -3.28 0.01
CA TYR A 46 8.53 -2.24 1.03
C TYR A 46 8.05 -2.77 2.39
N ILE A 47 7.22 -3.82 2.38
CA ILE A 47 6.61 -4.39 3.57
C ILE A 47 7.00 -5.87 3.64
N PRO A 48 7.63 -6.34 4.74
CA PRO A 48 7.91 -7.75 4.93
C PRO A 48 6.64 -8.60 4.82
N GLN A 49 6.77 -9.81 4.28
CA GLN A 49 5.63 -10.67 3.96
C GLN A 49 4.79 -11.00 5.21
N GLU A 50 5.46 -11.21 6.34
CA GLU A 50 4.86 -11.47 7.66
C GLU A 50 4.04 -10.31 8.21
N ASN A 51 4.29 -9.09 7.74
CA ASN A 51 3.62 -7.87 8.20
C ASN A 51 2.54 -7.38 7.23
N LEU A 52 2.40 -8.02 6.07
CA LEU A 52 1.37 -7.68 5.09
C LEU A 52 0.17 -8.64 5.22
N PRO A 53 -1.08 -8.15 5.25
CA PRO A 53 -2.27 -9.01 5.27
C PRO A 53 -2.29 -10.04 4.14
N SER A 54 -2.80 -11.23 4.43
CA SER A 54 -2.92 -12.32 3.45
C SER A 54 -3.73 -11.93 2.21
N ASP A 55 -4.80 -11.17 2.36
CA ASP A 55 -5.62 -10.66 1.26
C ASP A 55 -4.84 -9.74 0.30
N LEU A 56 -3.81 -9.06 0.82
CA LEU A 56 -2.92 -8.17 0.06
C LEU A 56 -1.66 -8.87 -0.46
N GLY A 57 -1.52 -10.18 -0.24
CA GLY A 57 -0.40 -10.99 -0.74
C GLY A 57 0.71 -11.29 0.27
N GLY A 58 0.51 -10.96 1.55
CA GLY A 58 1.43 -11.36 2.62
C GLY A 58 0.98 -12.63 3.34
N THR A 59 1.41 -12.78 4.59
CA THR A 59 1.06 -13.91 5.46
C THR A 59 0.52 -13.48 6.83
N CYS A 60 0.36 -12.17 7.07
CA CYS A 60 -0.22 -11.67 8.32
C CYS A 60 -1.69 -12.10 8.44
N ASN A 61 -2.04 -12.68 9.59
CA ASN A 61 -3.40 -13.04 9.93
C ASN A 61 -3.65 -12.78 11.42
N CYS A 62 -4.36 -11.70 11.73
CA CYS A 62 -4.67 -11.31 13.10
C CYS A 62 -5.93 -12.03 13.63
N LYS A 63 -6.01 -12.23 14.94
CA LYS A 63 -7.22 -12.76 15.58
C LYS A 63 -8.38 -11.78 15.39
N GLY A 64 -9.42 -12.20 14.67
CA GLY A 64 -10.56 -11.33 14.32
C GLY A 64 -10.38 -10.51 13.03
N GLY A 65 -9.28 -10.71 12.30
CA GLY A 65 -9.02 -10.09 11.00
C GLY A 65 -8.12 -8.86 11.08
N CYS A 66 -7.24 -8.69 10.08
CA CYS A 66 -6.25 -7.60 10.05
C CYS A 66 -6.91 -6.21 9.98
N SER A 67 -8.07 -6.06 9.34
CA SER A 67 -8.73 -4.76 9.16
C SER A 67 -9.23 -4.11 10.46
N LEU A 68 -9.37 -4.89 11.52
CA LEU A 68 -9.85 -4.43 12.84
C LEU A 68 -8.78 -4.61 13.94
N SER A 69 -7.58 -5.05 13.58
CA SER A 69 -6.48 -5.29 14.51
C SER A 69 -5.61 -4.04 14.67
N ASP A 70 -5.10 -3.81 15.88
CA ASP A 70 -4.11 -2.77 16.21
C ASP A 70 -2.74 -3.39 16.56
N ALA A 71 -2.41 -4.53 15.94
CA ALA A 71 -1.11 -5.18 16.15
C ALA A 71 0.03 -4.35 15.54
N GLY A 72 1.07 -4.11 16.33
CA GLY A 72 2.25 -3.37 15.89
C GLY A 72 3.30 -3.20 17.01
N PRO A 73 4.45 -2.56 16.72
CA PRO A 73 5.50 -2.34 17.73
C PRO A 73 5.03 -1.58 18.98
N TRP A 74 3.98 -0.77 18.87
CA TRP A 74 3.34 -0.05 19.98
C TRP A 74 2.38 -0.92 20.80
N ASN A 75 1.91 -2.04 20.25
CA ASN A 75 0.98 -2.97 20.90
C ASN A 75 1.41 -4.43 20.64
N PRO A 76 2.46 -4.93 21.33
CA PRO A 76 3.06 -6.23 21.05
C PRO A 76 2.19 -7.43 21.46
N GLN A 77 1.09 -7.19 22.19
CA GLN A 77 0.22 -8.24 22.75
C GLN A 77 -1.06 -8.48 21.93
N ALA A 78 -1.30 -7.67 20.89
CA ALA A 78 -2.47 -7.76 20.02
C ALA A 78 -2.40 -8.92 19.01
#